data_AF-J3SIN9-F1
#
_entry.id   AF-J3SIN9-F1
#
_cell.length_a   1.000
_cell.length_b   1.000
_cell.length_c   1.000
_cell.angle_alpha   90.00
_cell.angle_beta   90.00
_cell.angle_gamma   90.00
#
_symmetry.space_group_name_H-M   'P 1'
#
loop_
_entity.id
_entity.type
_entity.pdbx_description
1 polymer ?
#
loop_
_entity_poly.entity_id
_entity_poly.type
_entity_poly.pdbx_seq_one_letter_code
_entity_poly.pdbx_strand_id
1 'polypeptide(L)'
;MASIEDRPASIPDADLVLYVVKGMLNRLPYEQQKLWHIHVIGSTKNETWFHDVSPHKMVPAMESVEYRGGKRLNIWDSTSCLLYISDVHDSTGAWKGRDVWERAQRQLKHPEQSYVALPDRPSIADIAILPFVTEELASKAGLDLSQWPHLLQWSRRMMDRPAFKDAMVEVETYGHDI
;
A
#
# COMPACT_ATOMS: atom_id res chain seq x y z
N MET A 1 3.53 25.35 18.88
CA MET A 1 3.78 24.20 17.98
C MET A 1 4.22 23.08 18.91
N ALA A 2 3.45 22.01 19.04
CA ALA A 2 3.86 20.87 19.86
C ALA A 2 5.10 20.24 19.18
N SER A 3 6.20 20.16 19.92
CA SER A 3 7.43 19.50 19.50
C SER A 3 7.26 17.97 19.65
N ILE A 4 8.21 17.20 19.13
CA ILE A 4 8.32 15.76 19.40
C ILE A 4 8.35 15.39 20.90
N GLU A 5 8.48 16.38 21.81
CA GLU A 5 8.46 16.18 23.26
C GLU A 5 7.14 15.62 23.78
N ASP A 6 6.05 15.73 23.02
CA ASP A 6 4.74 15.15 23.35
C ASP A 6 4.55 13.71 22.79
N ARG A 7 5.57 13.11 22.17
CA ARG A 7 5.54 11.71 21.70
C ARG A 7 5.33 10.76 22.89
N PRO A 8 4.34 9.85 22.85
CA PRO A 8 4.09 8.93 23.96
C PRO A 8 5.32 8.10 24.32
N ALA A 9 5.72 8.11 25.60
CA ALA A 9 6.86 7.36 26.11
C ALA A 9 6.74 5.83 25.97
N SER A 10 5.53 5.33 25.68
CA SER A 10 5.28 3.92 25.37
C SER A 10 5.78 3.50 24.00
N ILE A 11 6.08 4.45 23.11
CA ILE A 11 6.58 4.17 21.77
C ILE A 11 8.10 4.02 21.82
N PRO A 12 8.65 2.84 21.48
CA PRO A 12 10.07 2.58 21.58
C PRO A 12 10.88 3.40 20.58
N ASP A 13 12.09 3.79 21.00
CA ASP A 13 13.05 4.50 20.17
C ASP A 13 13.98 3.57 19.38
N ALA A 14 14.08 2.31 19.81
CA ALA A 14 14.98 1.31 19.23
C ALA A 14 14.31 0.36 18.21
N ASP A 15 12.98 0.26 18.22
CA ASP A 15 12.24 -0.71 17.41
C ASP A 15 11.58 -0.04 16.20
N LEU A 16 11.32 -0.79 15.12
CA LEU A 16 10.49 -0.32 14.02
C LEU A 16 9.08 -0.04 14.55
N VAL A 17 8.62 1.20 14.37
CA VAL A 17 7.28 1.63 14.80
C VAL A 17 6.40 1.78 13.58
N LEU A 18 5.23 1.15 13.58
CA LEU A 18 4.19 1.33 12.58
C LEU A 18 3.00 2.07 13.22
N TYR A 19 2.63 3.20 12.61
CA TYR A 19 1.51 4.03 13.01
C TYR A 19 0.28 3.74 12.15
N VAL A 20 -0.82 3.37 12.81
CA VAL A 20 -2.09 3.03 12.17
C VAL A 20 -3.27 3.63 12.93
N VAL A 21 -4.43 3.68 12.30
CA VAL A 21 -5.70 3.87 13.01
C VAL A 21 -6.31 2.50 13.36
N LYS A 22 -7.19 2.47 14.37
CA LYS A 22 -7.80 1.22 14.87
C LYS A 22 -8.41 0.33 13.79
N GLY A 23 -9.09 0.94 12.81
CA GLY A 23 -9.70 0.19 11.70
C GLY A 23 -8.68 -0.51 10.79
N MET A 24 -7.47 0.02 10.68
CA MET A 24 -6.38 -0.55 9.88
C MET A 24 -5.65 -1.67 10.65
N LEU A 25 -5.42 -1.50 11.96
CA LEU A 25 -4.86 -2.56 12.82
C LEU A 25 -5.68 -3.85 12.72
N ASN A 26 -7.00 -3.74 12.81
CA ASN A 26 -7.91 -4.90 12.75
C ASN A 26 -7.84 -5.68 11.42
N ARG A 27 -7.25 -5.10 10.37
CA ARG A 27 -7.07 -5.74 9.05
C ARG A 27 -5.70 -6.41 8.91
N LEU A 28 -4.76 -6.17 9.83
CA LEU A 28 -3.45 -6.81 9.81
C LEU A 28 -3.52 -8.21 10.42
N PRO A 29 -2.90 -9.23 9.78
CA PRO A 29 -2.79 -10.56 10.38
C PRO A 29 -2.09 -10.50 11.74
N TYR A 30 -2.58 -11.26 12.73
CA TYR A 30 -2.05 -11.25 14.10
C TYR A 30 -0.54 -11.50 14.17
N GLU A 31 -0.01 -12.40 13.33
CA GLU A 31 1.43 -12.69 13.29
C GLU A 31 2.27 -11.50 12.80
N GLN A 32 1.73 -10.66 11.90
CA GLN A 32 2.42 -9.43 11.48
C GLN A 32 2.44 -8.38 12.59
N GLN A 33 1.41 -8.36 13.45
CA GLN A 33 1.34 -7.44 14.58
C GLN A 33 2.43 -7.69 15.63
N LYS A 34 3.06 -8.88 15.63
CA LYS A 34 4.16 -9.23 16.54
C LYS A 34 5.54 -8.85 16.01
N LEU A 35 5.66 -8.55 14.73
CA LEU A 35 6.97 -8.27 14.11
C LEU A 35 7.46 -6.86 14.44
N TRP A 36 6.54 -5.93 14.69
CA TRP A 36 6.82 -4.50 14.84
C TRP A 36 6.06 -3.94 16.04
N HIS A 37 6.56 -2.83 16.60
CA HIS A 37 5.75 -2.07 17.53
C HIS A 37 4.66 -1.34 16.74
N ILE A 38 3.40 -1.68 16.97
CA ILE A 38 2.28 -0.98 16.34
C ILE A 38 1.69 0.02 17.33
N HIS A 39 1.74 1.30 16.97
CA HIS A 39 1.09 2.36 17.71
C HIS A 39 -0.21 2.77 17.01
N VAL A 40 -1.31 2.77 17.76
CA VAL A 40 -2.62 3.19 17.24
C VAL A 40 -2.82 4.66 17.52
N ILE A 41 -2.86 5.47 16.46
CA ILE A 41 -3.22 6.88 16.52
C ILE A 41 -4.73 6.98 16.74
N GLY A 42 -5.14 7.64 17.83
CA GLY A 42 -6.52 7.93 18.15
C GLY A 42 -7.09 9.04 17.27
N SER A 43 -6.30 10.08 16.97
CA SER A 43 -6.68 11.12 16.00
C SER A 43 -5.47 11.73 15.32
N THR A 44 -5.32 11.51 14.01
CA THR A 44 -4.22 12.08 13.24
C THR A 44 -4.29 13.62 13.16
N LYS A 45 -5.45 14.21 13.40
CA LYS A 45 -5.62 15.67 13.45
C LYS A 45 -5.15 16.27 14.77
N ASN A 46 -5.49 15.62 15.89
CA ASN A 46 -5.32 16.19 17.23
C ASN A 46 -4.02 15.77 17.91
N GLU A 47 -3.47 14.62 17.54
CA GLU A 47 -2.16 14.17 18.02
C GLU A 47 -1.05 14.88 17.25
N THR A 48 -0.81 16.13 17.60
CA THR A 48 0.08 17.03 16.85
C THR A 48 1.53 16.59 16.83
N TRP A 49 1.99 15.82 17.81
CA TRP A 49 3.34 15.23 17.81
C TRP A 49 3.55 14.28 16.61
N PHE A 50 2.48 13.62 16.14
CA PHE A 50 2.54 12.71 15.00
C PHE A 50 2.78 13.47 13.68
N HIS A 51 2.56 14.79 13.64
CA HIS A 51 2.75 15.59 12.41
C HIS A 51 4.23 15.69 12.02
N ASP A 52 5.15 15.50 12.98
CA ASP A 52 6.58 15.39 12.70
C ASP A 52 6.94 14.05 12.03
N VAL A 53 6.13 13.01 12.24
CA VAL A 53 6.27 11.69 11.58
C VAL A 53 5.59 11.69 10.20
N SER A 54 4.35 12.18 10.13
CA SER A 54 3.55 12.28 8.91
C SER A 54 3.03 13.71 8.76
N PRO A 55 3.74 14.58 8.01
CA PRO A 55 3.34 15.98 7.82
C PRO A 55 1.94 16.14 7.21
N HIS A 56 1.51 15.14 6.45
CA HIS A 56 0.18 15.08 5.85
C HIS A 56 -0.92 14.61 6.80
N LYS A 57 -0.57 14.23 8.04
CA LYS A 57 -1.52 13.79 9.08
C LYS A 57 -2.28 12.52 8.66
N MET A 58 -1.60 11.64 7.93
CA MET A 58 -2.16 10.40 7.40
C MET A 58 -1.37 9.17 7.86
N VAL A 59 -2.06 8.05 7.90
CA VAL A 59 -1.50 6.70 8.12
C VAL A 59 -1.73 5.84 6.87
N PRO A 60 -0.94 4.78 6.63
CA PRO A 60 0.16 4.30 7.47
C PRO A 60 1.37 5.24 7.43
N ALA A 61 2.10 5.26 8.54
CA ALA A 61 3.42 5.88 8.63
C ALA A 61 4.31 5.02 9.54
N MET A 62 5.63 5.16 9.46
CA MET A 62 6.59 4.40 10.24
C MET A 62 7.78 5.25 10.67
N GLU A 63 8.40 4.85 11.77
CA GLU A 63 9.74 5.30 12.14
C GLU A 63 10.71 4.12 12.02
N SER A 64 11.77 4.27 11.23
CA SER A 64 12.80 3.23 11.05
C SER A 64 13.57 2.93 12.32
N VAL A 65 14.19 1.75 12.40
CA VAL A 65 15.25 1.48 13.39
C VAL A 65 16.55 2.24 13.10
N GLU A 66 16.76 2.66 11.85
CA GLU A 66 17.95 3.40 11.43
C GLU A 66 17.94 4.84 11.94
N TYR A 67 19.11 5.32 12.37
CA TYR A 67 19.35 6.72 12.73
C TYR A 67 20.39 7.33 11.78
N ARG A 68 20.08 8.51 11.25
CA ARG A 68 21.02 9.30 10.44
C ARG A 68 20.97 10.76 10.89
N GLY A 69 22.12 11.36 11.17
CA GLY A 69 22.19 12.76 11.59
C GLY A 69 21.38 13.09 12.84
N GLY A 70 21.26 12.14 13.78
CA GLY A 70 20.52 12.32 15.03
C GLY A 70 18.99 12.22 14.90
N LYS A 71 18.45 11.80 13.76
CA LYS A 71 17.02 11.53 13.58
C LYS A 71 16.77 10.16 12.99
N ARG A 72 15.62 9.59 13.32
CA ARG A 72 15.07 8.39 12.66
C ARG A 72 14.56 8.76 11.28
N LEU A 73 14.52 7.79 10.37
CA LEU A 73 13.84 7.97 9.10
C LEU A 73 12.33 7.86 9.35
N ASN A 74 11.62 8.97 9.15
CA ASN A 74 10.16 8.99 9.14
C ASN A 74 9.69 8.62 7.73
N ILE A 75 8.88 7.59 7.64
CA ILE A 75 8.39 7.01 6.39
C ILE A 75 6.88 7.19 6.41
N TRP A 76 6.35 7.89 5.44
CA TRP A 76 4.92 8.08 5.27
C TRP A 76 4.59 7.82 3.81
N ASP A 77 3.31 7.74 3.49
CA ASP A 77 2.77 7.12 2.26
C ASP A 77 2.85 5.58 2.27
N SER A 78 1.78 4.95 1.81
CA SER A 78 1.59 3.50 1.84
C SER A 78 2.60 2.76 0.95
N THR A 79 2.96 3.35 -0.19
CA THR A 79 3.93 2.77 -1.13
C THR A 79 5.33 2.81 -0.53
N SER A 80 5.72 3.95 0.04
CA SER A 80 7.03 4.10 0.69
C SER A 80 7.18 3.18 1.90
N CYS A 81 6.10 2.99 2.68
CA CYS A 81 6.10 2.03 3.78
C CYS A 81 6.32 0.59 3.30
N LEU A 82 5.61 0.17 2.26
CA LEU A 82 5.76 -1.17 1.69
C LEU A 82 7.16 -1.39 1.11
N LEU A 83 7.69 -0.42 0.38
CA LEU A 83 9.05 -0.48 -0.16
C LEU A 83 10.09 -0.62 0.95
N TYR A 84 9.99 0.17 2.02
CA TYR A 84 10.90 0.06 3.15
C TYR A 84 10.85 -1.32 3.82
N ILE A 85 9.65 -1.82 4.13
CA ILE A 85 9.47 -3.16 4.74
C ILE A 85 10.10 -4.22 3.84
N SER A 86 9.90 -4.11 2.54
CA SER A 86 10.48 -5.01 1.56
C SER A 86 12.00 -4.93 1.53
N ASP A 87 12.55 -3.72 1.58
CA ASP A 87 13.99 -3.54 1.59
C ASP A 87 14.66 -4.13 2.81
N VAL A 88 14.02 -3.99 3.98
CA VAL A 88 14.52 -4.54 5.24
C VAL A 88 14.34 -6.06 5.34
N HIS A 89 13.18 -6.58 4.94
CA HIS A 89 12.81 -7.98 5.23
C HIS A 89 12.96 -8.94 4.05
N ASP A 90 13.03 -8.43 2.82
CA ASP A 90 13.23 -9.22 1.61
C ASP A 90 14.63 -8.98 1.02
N SER A 91 15.65 -9.33 1.82
CA SER A 91 17.06 -9.17 1.46
C SER A 91 17.49 -9.97 0.24
N THR A 92 16.75 -11.02 -0.11
CA THR A 92 17.01 -11.88 -1.27
C THR A 92 16.25 -11.45 -2.53
N GLY A 93 15.37 -10.43 -2.43
CA GLY A 93 14.53 -10.00 -3.54
C GLY A 93 13.46 -11.03 -3.94
N ALA A 94 13.16 -11.99 -3.07
CA ALA A 94 12.17 -13.04 -3.34
C ALA A 94 10.76 -12.45 -3.51
N TRP A 95 10.44 -11.34 -2.84
CA TRP A 95 9.15 -10.65 -2.88
C TRP A 95 9.18 -9.36 -3.71
N LYS A 96 10.16 -8.49 -3.48
CA LYS A 96 10.31 -7.18 -4.11
C LYS A 96 11.01 -7.23 -5.47
N GLY A 97 11.55 -8.38 -5.89
CA GLY A 97 12.36 -8.53 -7.10
C GLY A 97 13.83 -8.18 -6.85
N ARG A 98 14.75 -8.92 -7.49
CA ARG A 98 16.19 -8.79 -7.23
C ARG A 98 16.82 -7.58 -7.91
N ASP A 99 16.24 -7.13 -9.01
CA ASP A 99 16.70 -5.97 -9.76
C ASP A 99 15.52 -5.18 -10.35
N VAL A 100 15.84 -4.08 -11.03
CA VAL A 100 14.82 -3.24 -11.71
C VAL A 100 14.11 -3.98 -12.84
N TRP A 101 14.77 -4.94 -13.47
CA TRP A 101 14.25 -5.70 -14.60
C TRP A 101 13.25 -6.77 -14.14
N GLU A 102 13.53 -7.46 -13.04
CA GLU A 102 12.61 -8.36 -12.35
C GLU A 102 11.45 -7.59 -11.76
N ARG A 103 11.67 -6.42 -11.14
CA ARG A 103 10.58 -5.56 -10.66
C ARG A 103 9.65 -5.13 -11.79
N ALA A 104 10.21 -4.75 -12.93
CA ALA A 104 9.44 -4.34 -14.10
C ALA A 104 8.79 -5.51 -14.86
N GLN A 105 9.37 -6.71 -14.84
CA GLN A 105 8.87 -7.87 -15.59
C GLN A 105 8.05 -8.87 -14.78
N ARG A 106 8.11 -8.84 -13.45
CA ARG A 106 7.60 -9.93 -12.59
C ARG A 106 6.13 -10.27 -12.76
N GLN A 107 5.28 -9.33 -13.14
CA GLN A 107 3.87 -9.50 -12.83
C GLN A 107 3.01 -10.16 -13.90
N LEU A 108 3.50 -10.38 -15.14
CA LEU A 108 2.59 -10.76 -16.23
C LEU A 108 3.14 -11.74 -17.29
N LYS A 109 4.40 -12.15 -17.22
CA LYS A 109 4.98 -13.11 -18.19
C LYS A 109 4.96 -14.57 -17.73
N HIS A 110 4.72 -14.86 -16.45
CA HIS A 110 4.79 -16.22 -15.93
C HIS A 110 3.45 -16.96 -16.18
N PRO A 111 3.45 -18.20 -16.72
CA PRO A 111 2.22 -18.92 -17.07
C PRO A 111 1.23 -19.12 -15.92
N GLU A 112 1.74 -19.17 -14.69
CA GLU A 112 0.96 -19.40 -13.46
C GLU A 112 0.58 -18.09 -12.73
N GLN A 113 0.99 -16.92 -13.25
CA GLN A 113 0.76 -15.62 -12.60
C GLN A 113 -0.50 -14.95 -13.16
N SER A 114 -1.57 -14.95 -12.37
CA SER A 114 -2.86 -14.34 -12.71
C SER A 114 -3.10 -12.96 -12.08
N TYR A 115 -2.29 -12.53 -11.10
CA TYR A 115 -2.48 -11.27 -10.38
C TYR A 115 -1.15 -10.54 -10.13
N VAL A 116 -1.22 -9.25 -9.82
CA VAL A 116 -0.08 -8.32 -9.69
C VAL A 116 0.92 -8.83 -8.65
N ALA A 117 0.48 -9.14 -7.43
CA ALA A 117 1.40 -9.55 -6.36
C ALA A 117 1.42 -11.06 -6.06
N LEU A 118 0.31 -11.76 -6.30
CA LEU A 118 0.15 -13.17 -5.99
C LEU A 118 -0.21 -13.97 -7.26
N PRO A 119 0.16 -15.25 -7.37
CA PRO A 119 -0.06 -16.01 -8.59
C PRO A 119 -1.53 -16.37 -8.84
N ASP A 120 -2.29 -16.71 -7.80
CA ASP A 120 -3.59 -17.39 -7.91
C ASP A 120 -4.79 -16.56 -7.44
N ARG A 121 -4.56 -15.44 -6.74
CA ARG A 121 -5.62 -14.60 -6.17
C ARG A 121 -5.24 -13.11 -6.17
N PRO A 122 -6.21 -12.18 -6.24
CA PRO A 122 -5.90 -10.77 -6.17
C PRO A 122 -5.46 -10.35 -4.78
N SER A 123 -4.66 -9.30 -4.74
CA SER A 123 -4.15 -8.64 -3.54
C SER A 123 -4.62 -7.18 -3.52
N ILE A 124 -4.26 -6.45 -2.45
CA ILE A 124 -4.50 -5.01 -2.38
C ILE A 124 -3.81 -4.25 -3.53
N ALA A 125 -2.68 -4.76 -4.04
CA ALA A 125 -1.98 -4.15 -5.16
C ALA A 125 -2.83 -4.19 -6.43
N ASP A 126 -3.57 -5.29 -6.67
CA ASP A 126 -4.45 -5.41 -7.83
C ASP A 126 -5.60 -4.40 -7.79
N ILE A 127 -6.20 -4.21 -6.60
CA ILE A 127 -7.28 -3.24 -6.38
C ILE A 127 -6.75 -1.81 -6.54
N ALA A 128 -5.56 -1.52 -6.02
CA ALA A 128 -4.96 -0.19 -6.10
C ALA A 128 -4.55 0.20 -7.52
N ILE A 129 -4.14 -0.78 -8.33
CA ILE A 129 -3.65 -0.54 -9.70
C ILE A 129 -4.79 -0.52 -10.72
N LEU A 130 -5.85 -1.33 -10.53
CA LEU A 130 -6.94 -1.48 -11.49
C LEU A 130 -7.53 -0.16 -12.02
N PRO A 131 -7.81 0.88 -11.20
CA PRO A 131 -8.39 2.13 -11.71
C PRO A 131 -7.51 2.83 -12.75
N PHE A 132 -6.21 2.56 -12.76
CA PHE A 132 -5.25 3.15 -13.68
C PHE A 132 -4.99 2.30 -14.93
N VAL A 133 -5.58 1.10 -14.99
CA VAL A 133 -5.30 0.11 -16.02
C VAL A 133 -6.61 -0.53 -16.46
N THR A 134 -7.45 0.28 -17.11
CA THR A 134 -8.68 -0.15 -17.77
C THR A 134 -8.62 0.15 -19.26
N GLU A 135 -9.36 -0.62 -20.07
CA GLU A 135 -9.47 -0.37 -21.51
C GLU A 135 -10.05 1.04 -21.78
N GLU A 136 -11.00 1.48 -20.96
CA GLU A 136 -11.59 2.81 -21.05
C GLU A 136 -10.55 3.93 -20.81
N LEU A 137 -9.76 3.83 -19.74
CA LEU A 137 -8.75 4.84 -19.42
C LEU A 137 -7.62 4.85 -20.47
N ALA A 138 -7.18 3.67 -20.92
CA ALA A 138 -6.18 3.55 -21.97
C ALA A 138 -6.66 4.23 -23.27
N SER A 139 -7.89 3.96 -23.68
CA SER A 139 -8.51 4.58 -24.86
C SER A 139 -8.60 6.11 -24.73
N LYS A 140 -9.02 6.63 -23.57
CA LYS A 140 -9.04 8.08 -23.28
C LYS A 140 -7.65 8.72 -23.34
N ALA A 141 -6.60 7.96 -23.06
CA ALA A 141 -5.21 8.40 -23.17
C ALA A 141 -4.60 8.20 -24.57
N GLY A 142 -5.37 7.72 -25.56
CA GLY A 142 -4.89 7.42 -26.90
C GLY A 142 -4.01 6.17 -26.99
N LEU A 143 -4.12 5.27 -26.01
CA LEU A 143 -3.35 4.02 -25.94
C LEU A 143 -4.23 2.82 -26.27
N ASP A 144 -3.66 1.83 -26.95
CA ASP A 144 -4.29 0.53 -27.20
C ASP A 144 -3.75 -0.51 -26.22
N LEU A 145 -4.56 -0.88 -25.23
CA LEU A 145 -4.17 -1.83 -24.19
C LEU A 145 -3.94 -3.25 -24.75
N SER A 146 -4.42 -3.56 -25.96
CA SER A 146 -4.20 -4.85 -26.64
C SER A 146 -2.73 -5.13 -26.96
N GLN A 147 -1.91 -4.07 -27.00
CA GLN A 147 -0.45 -4.16 -27.15
C GLN A 147 0.23 -4.87 -25.96
N TRP A 148 -0.46 -4.96 -24.81
CA TRP A 148 0.00 -5.67 -23.61
C TRP A 148 -0.98 -6.79 -23.24
N PRO A 149 -0.97 -7.93 -23.93
CA PRO A 149 -2.03 -8.95 -23.84
C PRO A 149 -2.21 -9.52 -22.43
N HIS A 150 -1.13 -9.65 -21.66
CA HIS A 150 -1.22 -10.12 -20.28
C HIS A 150 -1.80 -9.06 -19.33
N LEU A 151 -1.49 -7.79 -19.54
CA LEU A 151 -2.02 -6.67 -18.74
C LEU A 151 -3.52 -6.49 -19.02
N LEU A 152 -3.89 -6.60 -20.30
CA LEU A 152 -5.28 -6.64 -20.74
C LEU A 152 -6.04 -7.82 -20.12
N GLN A 153 -5.47 -9.02 -20.15
CA GLN A 153 -6.08 -10.21 -19.55
C GLN A 153 -6.26 -10.05 -18.04
N TRP A 154 -5.26 -9.52 -17.33
CA TRP A 154 -5.35 -9.23 -15.91
C TRP A 154 -6.43 -8.19 -15.58
N SER A 155 -6.46 -7.07 -16.32
CA SER A 155 -7.45 -6.01 -16.13
C SER A 155 -8.87 -6.54 -16.29
N ARG A 156 -9.12 -7.28 -17.38
CA ARG A 156 -10.40 -7.97 -17.61
C ARG A 156 -10.74 -8.95 -16.50
N ARG A 157 -9.79 -9.79 -16.06
CA ARG A 157 -9.98 -10.73 -14.94
C ARG A 157 -10.38 -10.01 -13.64
N MET A 158 -9.81 -8.84 -13.36
CA MET A 158 -10.14 -8.04 -12.20
C MET A 158 -11.52 -7.38 -12.31
N MET A 159 -11.85 -6.81 -13.47
CA MET A 159 -13.16 -6.22 -13.77
C MET A 159 -14.29 -7.27 -13.76
N ASP A 160 -13.98 -8.52 -14.12
CA ASP A 160 -14.99 -9.58 -14.23
C ASP A 160 -15.45 -10.13 -12.86
N ARG A 161 -14.75 -9.78 -11.78
CA ARG A 161 -15.05 -10.26 -10.42
C ARG A 161 -16.42 -9.76 -9.95
N PRO A 162 -17.25 -10.61 -9.31
CA PRO A 162 -18.57 -10.22 -8.82
C PRO A 162 -18.54 -8.97 -7.96
N ALA A 163 -17.62 -8.91 -6.98
CA ALA A 163 -17.49 -7.75 -6.09
C ALA A 163 -17.16 -6.44 -6.82
N PHE A 164 -16.47 -6.51 -7.97
CA PHE A 164 -16.17 -5.31 -8.76
C PHE A 164 -17.39 -4.90 -9.61
N LYS A 165 -18.08 -5.87 -10.20
CA LYS A 165 -19.34 -5.62 -10.92
C LYS A 165 -20.42 -5.04 -10.01
N ASP A 166 -20.60 -5.59 -8.83
CA ASP A 166 -21.56 -5.11 -7.83
C ASP A 166 -21.23 -3.66 -7.43
N ALA A 167 -19.94 -3.36 -7.17
CA ALA A 167 -19.49 -2.01 -6.85
C ALA A 167 -19.69 -1.01 -8.00
N MET A 168 -19.47 -1.43 -9.26
CA MET A 168 -19.70 -0.56 -10.42
C MET A 168 -21.19 -0.27 -10.63
N VAL A 169 -22.06 -1.26 -10.42
CA VAL A 169 -23.52 -1.05 -10.43
C VAL A 169 -23.92 -0.05 -9.34
N GLU A 170 -23.38 -0.19 -8.13
CA GLU A 170 -23.64 0.75 -7.04
C GLU A 170 -23.18 2.18 -7.40
N VAL A 171 -22.00 2.34 -8.00
CA VAL A 171 -21.45 3.63 -8.46
C VAL A 171 -22.29 4.26 -9.57
N GLU A 172 -22.80 3.48 -10.53
CA GLU A 172 -23.70 3.97 -11.58
C GLU A 172 -25.06 4.44 -11.03
N THR A 173 -25.52 3.83 -9.94
CA THR A 173 -26.73 4.25 -9.23
C THR A 173 -26.49 5.39 -8.23
N TYR A 174 -25.23 5.71 -7.93
CA TYR A 174 -24.87 6.72 -6.93
C TYR A 174 -25.04 8.13 -7.51
N GLY A 175 -26.09 8.84 -7.08
CA GLY A 175 -26.37 10.22 -7.49
C GLY A 175 -27.62 10.42 -8.35
N HIS A 176 -28.41 9.36 -8.60
CA HIS A 176 -29.73 9.47 -9.26
C HIS A 176 -30.89 9.78 -8.28
N ASP A 177 -30.61 9.86 -6.97
CA ASP A 177 -31.57 10.18 -5.90
C ASP A 177 -31.20 11.45 -5.09
N ILE A 178 -30.62 12.46 -5.74
CA ILE A 178 -30.44 13.81 -5.16
C ILE A 178 -31.07 14.90 -6.02
#